data_AF-A0A0F8ZFZ2-F1
#
_entry.id   AF-A0A0F8ZFZ2-F1
#
_cell.length_a   1.000
_cell.length_b   1.000
_cell.length_c   1.000
_cell.angle_alpha   90.00
_cell.angle_beta   90.00
_cell.angle_gamma   90.00
#
_symmetry.space_group_name_H-M   'P 1'
#
loop_
_entity.id
_entity.type
_entity.pdbx_description
1 polymer ?
#
loop_
_entity_poly.entity_id
_entity_poly.type
_entity_poly.pdbx_seq_one_letter_code
_entity_poly.pdbx_strand_id
1 'polypeptide(L)'
;AIGRSGDAVQIEAEPLATTSEPMHVHMLRYSPMERTKVTRGENAGHVMEHSNVVQDWQVLTDWDGSAPLSLSAKAEGDLPVVVIIQRQEKGGPGAILAAARSK
;
A
#
# COMPACT_ATOMS: atom_id res chain seq x y z
N ALA A 1 7.91 -10.74 -3.64
CA ALA A 1 6.54 -11.28 -3.63
C ALA A 1 5.77 -10.77 -2.42
N ILE A 2 4.46 -11.03 -2.36
CA ILE A 2 3.64 -10.78 -1.16
C ILE A 2 2.78 -12.01 -0.87
N GLY A 3 2.79 -12.48 0.38
CA GLY A 3 2.05 -13.66 0.81
C GLY A 3 1.41 -13.46 2.17
N ARG A 4 0.12 -13.77 2.30
CA ARG A 4 -0.63 -13.58 3.54
C ARG A 4 -0.76 -14.88 4.32
N SER A 5 -0.58 -14.81 5.64
CA SER A 5 -0.80 -15.92 6.57
C SER A 5 -1.46 -15.38 7.84
N GLY A 6 -2.78 -15.63 7.99
CA GLY A 6 -3.57 -15.04 9.07
C GLY A 6 -3.51 -13.51 9.06
N ASP A 7 -3.21 -12.95 10.23
CA ASP A 7 -3.07 -11.50 10.45
C ASP A 7 -1.66 -10.97 10.13
N ALA A 8 -0.86 -11.73 9.39
CA ALA A 8 0.48 -11.31 8.97
C ALA A 8 0.63 -11.41 7.45
N VAL A 9 1.49 -10.55 6.92
CA VAL A 9 1.90 -10.57 5.53
C VAL A 9 3.42 -10.65 5.43
N GLN A 10 3.90 -11.58 4.62
CA GLN A 10 5.30 -11.69 4.23
C GLN A 10 5.52 -10.91 2.95
N ILE A 11 6.57 -10.10 2.96
CA ILE A 11 6.91 -9.16 1.89
C ILE A 11 8.36 -9.41 1.51
N GLU A 12 8.58 -9.67 0.23
CA GLU A 12 9.90 -9.88 -0.34
C GLU A 12 10.08 -8.98 -1.56
N ALA A 13 11.28 -8.44 -1.74
CA ALA A 13 11.62 -7.68 -2.94
C ALA A 13 13.07 -7.95 -3.35
N GLU A 14 13.26 -8.14 -4.65
CA GLU A 14 14.58 -8.35 -5.26
C GLU A 14 14.94 -7.12 -6.09
N PRO A 15 16.10 -6.47 -5.85
CA PRO A 15 16.53 -5.35 -6.67
C PRO A 15 16.92 -5.86 -8.07
N LEU A 16 16.36 -5.26 -9.13
CA LEU A 16 16.71 -5.59 -10.51
C LEU A 16 18.15 -5.18 -10.86
N ALA A 17 18.67 -4.17 -10.16
CA ALA A 17 20.05 -3.75 -10.14
C ALA A 17 20.36 -3.18 -8.76
N THR A 18 21.58 -3.37 -8.27
CA THR A 18 22.03 -2.76 -7.02
C THR A 18 21.90 -1.24 -7.11
N THR A 19 21.24 -0.65 -6.12
CA THR A 19 21.10 0.80 -5.97
C THR A 19 21.44 1.20 -4.54
N SER A 20 21.55 2.51 -4.32
CA SER A 20 21.71 3.13 -3.00
C SER A 20 20.76 4.31 -2.85
N GLU A 21 19.67 4.30 -3.64
CA GLU A 21 18.64 5.32 -3.57
C GLU A 21 17.72 5.07 -2.37
N PRO A 22 17.47 6.06 -1.51
CA PRO A 22 16.58 5.88 -0.38
C PRO A 22 15.13 5.67 -0.85
N MET A 23 14.49 4.61 -0.36
CA MET A 23 13.11 4.26 -0.65
C MET A 23 12.35 3.99 0.66
N HIS A 24 11.06 4.23 0.64
CA HIS A 24 10.14 3.70 1.65
C HIS A 24 9.44 2.46 1.11
N VAL A 25 9.32 1.46 1.97
CA VAL A 25 8.40 0.34 1.76
C VAL A 25 7.12 0.67 2.52
N HIS A 26 6.05 1.00 1.80
CA HIS A 26 4.76 1.29 2.39
C HIS A 26 3.84 0.06 2.34
N MET A 27 2.96 -0.03 3.33
CA MET A 27 1.80 -0.92 3.29
C MET A 27 0.52 -0.10 3.38
N LEU A 28 -0.43 -0.41 2.51
CA LEU A 28 -1.75 0.16 2.48
C LEU A 28 -2.81 -0.93 2.71
N ARG A 29 -3.86 -0.57 3.44
CA ARG A 29 -5.10 -1.35 3.61
C ARG A 29 -6.22 -0.58 2.97
N TYR A 30 -7.09 -1.23 2.20
CA TYR A 30 -8.14 -0.52 1.47
C TYR A 30 -9.44 -1.31 1.40
N SER A 31 -10.57 -0.62 1.37
CA SER A 31 -11.87 -1.21 1.01
C SER A 31 -12.04 -1.23 -0.51
N PRO A 32 -12.30 -2.40 -1.14
CA PRO A 32 -12.51 -2.45 -2.58
C PRO A 32 -13.66 -1.57 -3.07
N MET A 33 -14.72 -1.42 -2.26
CA MET A 33 -15.89 -0.61 -2.58
C MET A 33 -16.54 -0.06 -1.32
N GLU A 34 -16.80 1.24 -1.28
CA GLU A 34 -17.63 1.89 -0.28
C GLU A 34 -18.79 2.64 -0.94
N ARG A 35 -19.94 2.67 -0.27
CA ARG A 35 -21.16 3.31 -0.76
C ARG A 35 -21.58 4.41 0.19
N THR A 36 -21.65 5.64 -0.32
CA THR A 36 -22.02 6.82 0.47
C THR A 36 -23.37 7.36 0.00
N LYS A 37 -24.35 7.41 0.89
CA LYS A 37 -25.64 8.06 0.60
C LYS A 37 -25.51 9.57 0.74
N VAL A 38 -25.84 10.31 -0.31
CA VAL A 38 -25.82 11.77 -0.29
C VAL A 38 -27.12 12.28 0.33
N THR A 39 -27.01 12.97 1.47
CA THR A 39 -28.17 13.39 2.28
C THR A 39 -28.68 14.79 1.96
N ARG A 40 -27.87 15.65 1.32
CA ARG A 40 -28.23 17.04 0.99
C ARG A 40 -27.45 17.53 -0.25
N GLY A 41 -27.98 18.55 -0.93
CA GLY A 41 -27.36 19.21 -2.08
C GLY A 41 -28.00 18.78 -3.40
N GLU A 42 -27.40 19.19 -4.51
CA GLU A 42 -27.89 18.87 -5.87
C GLU A 42 -27.98 17.36 -6.12
N ASN A 43 -27.06 16.59 -5.52
CA ASN A 43 -27.03 15.13 -5.62
C ASN A 43 -27.79 14.41 -4.49
N ALA A 44 -28.64 15.10 -3.73
CA ALA A 44 -29.38 14.48 -2.62
C ALA A 44 -30.25 13.30 -3.12
N GLY A 45 -30.18 12.18 -2.40
CA GLY A 45 -30.90 10.95 -2.76
C GLY A 45 -30.11 9.98 -3.62
N HIS A 46 -28.96 10.40 -4.19
CA HIS A 46 -28.06 9.52 -4.90
C HIS A 46 -27.13 8.76 -3.95
N VAL A 47 -26.62 7.61 -4.43
CA VAL A 47 -25.57 6.82 -3.77
C VAL A 47 -24.32 6.90 -4.62
N MET A 48 -23.22 7.34 -4.02
CA MET A 48 -21.91 7.39 -4.66
C MET A 48 -21.14 6.11 -4.33
N GLU A 49 -20.55 5.49 -5.34
CA GLU A 49 -19.68 4.33 -5.19
C GLU A 49 -18.21 4.78 -5.26
N HIS A 50 -17.43 4.44 -4.24
CA HIS A 50 -16.01 4.76 -4.13
C HIS A 50 -15.20 3.47 -4.18
N SER A 51 -14.36 3.31 -5.19
CA SER A 51 -13.51 2.13 -5.35
C SER A 51 -12.14 2.33 -4.70
N ASN A 52 -11.60 1.25 -4.12
CA ASN A 52 -10.27 1.19 -3.53
C ASN A 52 -9.99 2.30 -2.48
N VAL A 53 -10.94 2.52 -1.57
CA VAL A 53 -10.82 3.52 -0.51
C VAL A 53 -9.73 3.08 0.46
N VAL A 54 -8.60 3.80 0.49
CA VAL A 54 -7.53 3.53 1.44
C VAL A 54 -8.00 3.84 2.85
N GLN A 55 -7.91 2.86 3.74
CA GLN A 55 -8.30 2.98 5.15
C GLN A 55 -7.09 3.06 6.09
N ASP A 56 -5.94 2.52 5.67
CA ASP A 56 -4.68 2.64 6.42
C ASP A 56 -3.50 2.76 5.46
N TRP A 57 -2.49 3.54 5.87
CA TRP A 57 -1.25 3.77 5.14
C TRP A 57 -0.11 3.95 6.14
N GLN A 58 0.85 3.03 6.11
CA GLN A 58 2.03 3.07 6.98
C GLN A 58 3.33 2.85 6.21
N VAL A 59 4.42 3.41 6.72
CA VAL A 59 5.80 3.05 6.33
C VAL A 59 6.20 1.83 7.16
N LEU A 60 6.61 0.74 6.51
CA LEU A 60 7.10 -0.45 7.18
C LEU A 60 8.61 -0.36 7.48
N THR A 61 9.38 0.12 6.50
CA THR A 61 10.83 0.29 6.63
C THR A 61 11.36 1.24 5.56
N ASP A 62 12.53 1.83 5.84
CA ASP A 62 13.42 2.34 4.80
C ASP A 62 14.13 1.18 4.10
N TRP A 63 14.41 1.34 2.82
CA TRP A 63 15.18 0.39 2.03
C TRP A 63 15.99 1.13 0.97
N ASP A 64 17.23 0.72 0.74
CA ASP A 64 18.12 1.37 -0.23
C ASP A 64 18.38 0.54 -1.50
N GLY A 65 17.83 -0.67 -1.56
CA GLY A 65 17.99 -1.57 -2.71
C GLY A 65 19.39 -2.16 -2.85
N SER A 66 20.22 -2.07 -1.82
CA SER A 66 21.58 -2.65 -1.82
C SER A 66 21.58 -4.17 -1.66
N ALA A 67 20.54 -4.71 -1.00
CA ALA A 67 20.33 -6.13 -0.76
C ALA A 67 18.83 -6.49 -0.87
N PRO A 68 18.48 -7.78 -1.09
CA PRO A 68 17.09 -8.23 -1.10
C PRO A 68 16.35 -7.86 0.18
N LEU A 69 15.09 -7.46 0.04
CA LEU A 69 14.19 -7.17 1.16
C LEU A 69 13.44 -8.44 1.56
N SER A 70 13.37 -8.72 2.86
CA SER A 70 12.46 -9.70 3.44
C SER A 70 11.96 -9.20 4.78
N LEU A 71 10.65 -9.01 4.93
CA LEU A 71 10.03 -8.56 6.18
C LEU A 71 8.63 -9.13 6.37
N SER A 72 8.23 -9.21 7.65
CA SER A 72 6.88 -9.55 8.06
C SER A 72 6.19 -8.33 8.66
N ALA A 73 4.96 -8.05 8.24
CA ALA A 73 4.15 -6.98 8.77
C ALA A 73 2.80 -7.51 9.27
N LYS A 74 2.23 -6.86 10.30
CA LYS A 74 0.87 -7.15 10.75
C LYS A 74 -0.12 -6.59 9.75
N ALA A 75 -1.08 -7.40 9.35
CA ALA A 75 -2.20 -7.05 8.50
C ALA A 75 -3.43 -7.72 9.08
N GLU A 76 -3.98 -7.17 10.16
CA GLU A 76 -5.16 -7.70 10.83
C GLU A 76 -6.41 -7.55 9.93
N GLY A 77 -7.33 -8.52 10.04
CA GLY A 77 -8.65 -8.51 9.41
C GLY A 77 -8.65 -8.62 7.88
N ASP A 78 -9.81 -8.74 7.25
CA ASP A 78 -9.89 -9.26 5.87
C ASP A 78 -9.69 -8.23 4.75
N LEU A 79 -9.32 -6.99 5.07
CA LEU A 79 -9.03 -6.00 4.03
C LEU A 79 -7.86 -6.49 3.16
N PRO A 80 -7.82 -6.16 1.86
CA PRO A 80 -6.65 -6.39 1.01
C PRO A 80 -5.39 -5.62 1.46
N VAL A 81 -4.22 -6.18 1.19
CA VAL A 81 -2.91 -5.53 1.40
C VAL A 81 -2.37 -5.05 0.06
N VAL A 82 -1.92 -3.80 0.00
CA VAL A 82 -1.03 -3.32 -1.08
C VAL A 82 0.29 -2.93 -0.46
N VAL A 83 1.38 -3.35 -1.10
CA VAL A 83 2.73 -2.88 -0.78
C VAL A 83 3.23 -2.08 -1.96
N ILE A 84 3.77 -0.90 -1.69
CA ILE A 84 4.49 -0.10 -2.68
C ILE A 84 5.89 0.21 -2.18
N ILE A 85 6.86 0.18 -3.08
CA ILE A 85 8.22 0.66 -2.83
C ILE A 85 8.36 1.99 -3.57
N GLN A 86 8.59 3.06 -2.83
CA GLN A 86 8.55 4.41 -3.35
C GLN A 86 9.85 5.15 -3.04
N ARG A 87 10.44 5.78 -4.07
CA ARG A 87 11.63 6.60 -3.90
C ARG A 87 11.35 7.77 -2.96
N GLN A 88 12.30 8.07 -2.09
CA GLN A 88 12.28 9.29 -1.29
C GLN A 88 12.87 10.45 -2.09
N GLU A 89 12.14 11.56 -2.20
CA GLU A 89 12.60 12.75 -2.90
C GLU A 89 12.49 13.99 -2.01
N LYS A 90 13.37 14.98 -2.24
CA LYS A 90 13.29 16.25 -1.52
C LYS A 90 12.05 17.00 -1.99
N GLY A 91 11.06 17.13 -1.10
CA GLY A 91 9.80 17.84 -1.38
C GLY A 91 8.56 16.94 -1.43
N GLY A 92 8.69 15.63 -1.22
CA GLY A 92 7.54 14.75 -1.12
C GLY A 92 7.81 13.31 -1.55
N PRO A 93 6.74 12.52 -1.79
CA PRO A 93 6.87 11.17 -2.31
C PRO A 93 7.41 11.20 -3.75
N GLY A 94 8.45 10.41 -4.02
CA GLY A 94 8.99 10.23 -5.36
C GLY A 94 8.27 9.15 -6.16
N ALA A 95 8.91 8.67 -7.22
CA ALA A 95 8.36 7.62 -8.07
C ALA A 95 8.08 6.30 -7.30
N ILE A 96 6.95 5.66 -7.59
CA ILE A 96 6.69 4.28 -7.18
C ILE A 96 7.47 3.35 -8.11
N LEU A 97 8.39 2.58 -7.54
CA LEU A 97 9.31 1.71 -8.28
C LEU A 97 8.79 0.28 -8.38
N ALA A 98 8.01 -0.17 -7.39
CA ALA A 98 7.37 -1.47 -7.40
C ALA A 98 6.04 -1.42 -6.62
N ALA A 99 5.11 -2.29 -7.01
CA ALA A 99 3.86 -2.50 -6.29
C ALA A 99 3.45 -3.97 -6.35
N ALA A 100 2.87 -4.47 -5.25
CA ALA A 100 2.27 -5.79 -5.17
C ALA A 100 1.01 -5.75 -4.32
N ARG A 101 0.08 -6.69 -4.57
CA ARG A 101 -1.16 -6.80 -3.81
C ARG A 101 -1.42 -8.24 -3.38
N SER A 102 -1.90 -8.41 -2.16
CA SER A 102 -2.47 -9.65 -1.64
C SER A 102 -3.92 -9.42 -1.22
N LYS A 103 -4.78 -10.42 -1.41
CA LYS A 103 -6.13 -10.43 -0.85
C LYS A 103 -6.06 -11.12 0.51
#